data_AF-A0A7X9C1T0-F1
#
_entry.id   AF-A0A7X9C1T0-F1
#
_cell.length_a   1.000
_cell.length_b   1.000
_cell.length_c   1.000
_cell.angle_alpha   90.00
_cell.angle_beta   90.00
_cell.angle_gamma   90.00
#
_symmetry.space_group_name_H-M   'P 1'
#
loop_
_entity.id
_entity.type
_entity.pdbx_description
1 polymer ?
#
loop_
_entity_poly.entity_id
_entity_poly.type
_entity_poly.pdbx_seq_one_letter_code
_entity_poly.pdbx_strand_id
1 'polypeptide(L)'
;MKKFLSFALVCLLLMPGINVKAESESDLSLESVELSVDVESDSQFIRPFEGTLQTLNTAFGIMDGAKASYTVATGAGSAPAIFNVVNLETGELIYYEAMEGAVRAWDLVTNNKGDVFIGASGNSAQLWRFDPGKKKLENLGVPIKGM
;
A
#
# COMPACT_ATOMS: atom_id res chain seq x y z
N MET A 1 33.61 45.40 -5.15
CA MET A 1 34.95 44.78 -5.06
C MET A 1 34.79 43.30 -4.71
N LYS A 2 34.71 42.44 -5.73
CA LYS A 2 34.42 41.00 -5.68
C LYS A 2 35.68 40.16 -5.93
N LYS A 3 36.76 40.32 -5.14
CA LYS A 3 38.02 39.60 -5.43
C LYS A 3 38.83 39.05 -4.25
N PHE A 4 38.30 39.05 -3.02
CA PHE A 4 39.05 38.51 -1.86
C PHE A 4 38.39 37.34 -1.13
N LEU A 5 37.17 36.94 -1.51
CA LEU A 5 36.44 35.85 -0.85
C LEU A 5 36.70 34.46 -1.46
N SER A 6 37.57 34.36 -2.46
CA SER A 6 37.74 33.13 -3.27
C SER A 6 39.09 32.41 -3.09
N PHE A 7 39.90 32.76 -2.07
CA PHE A 7 41.25 32.17 -1.94
C PHE A 7 41.54 31.50 -0.58
N ALA A 8 40.79 31.79 0.48
CA ALA A 8 41.04 31.18 1.80
C ALA A 8 40.38 29.79 1.98
N LEU A 9 39.44 29.42 1.10
CA LEU A 9 38.74 28.12 1.12
C LEU A 9 39.61 26.95 0.58
N VAL A 10 40.82 27.23 0.08
CA VAL A 10 41.69 26.22 -0.56
C VAL A 10 42.82 25.74 0.36
N CYS A 11 43.06 26.37 1.51
CA CYS A 11 44.15 25.96 2.41
C CYS A 11 43.74 25.07 3.59
N LEU A 12 42.43 24.84 3.83
CA LEU A 12 41.98 24.05 4.98
C LEU A 12 41.76 22.55 4.69
N LEU A 13 41.99 22.09 3.46
CA LEU A 13 41.72 20.71 3.03
C LEU A 13 42.98 19.84 2.84
N LEU A 14 44.16 20.26 3.32
CA LEU A 14 45.42 19.53 3.09
C LEU A 14 46.35 19.50 4.32
N MET A 15 45.89 19.04 5.49
CA MET A 15 46.81 18.57 6.54
C MET A 15 46.32 17.28 7.22
N PRO A 16 47.19 16.25 7.34
CA PRO A 16 46.84 14.97 7.96
C PRO A 16 47.02 15.00 9.49
N GLY A 17 46.06 14.39 10.19
CA GLY A 17 46.19 13.68 11.46
C GLY A 17 46.93 14.36 12.62
N ILE A 18 46.18 14.93 13.56
CA ILE A 18 46.63 15.06 14.95
C ILE A 18 45.62 14.28 15.81
N ASN A 19 46.07 13.11 16.28
CA ASN A 19 45.41 12.39 17.37
C ASN A 19 45.55 13.23 18.64
N VAL A 20 44.48 13.94 19.02
CA VAL A 20 44.36 14.49 20.36
C VAL A 20 43.51 13.52 21.17
N LYS A 21 44.18 12.80 22.08
CA LYS A 21 43.52 12.11 23.18
C LYS A 21 43.15 13.18 24.21
N ALA A 22 41.88 13.56 24.25
CA ALA A 22 41.31 14.42 25.29
C ALA A 22 40.48 13.54 26.23
N GLU A 23 40.90 13.54 27.49
CA GLU A 23 40.26 12.92 28.64
C GLU A 23 39.15 13.85 29.14
N SER A 24 37.95 13.33 29.41
CA SER A 24 36.89 14.05 30.12
C SER A 24 35.97 13.05 30.81
N GLU A 25 36.01 13.09 32.13
CA GLU A 25 35.11 12.40 33.05
C GLU A 25 33.66 12.88 32.91
N SER A 26 32.75 12.09 33.49
CA SER A 26 31.31 12.29 33.63
C SER A 26 30.49 12.18 32.34
N ASP A 27 29.75 11.08 32.17
CA ASP A 27 28.29 11.19 32.16
C ASP A 27 27.61 9.83 32.31
N LEU A 28 26.66 9.81 33.26
CA LEU A 28 25.40 9.07 33.27
C LEU A 28 25.44 7.56 32.96
N SER A 29 25.14 6.77 34.00
CA SER A 29 24.67 5.40 33.85
C SER A 29 23.42 5.35 32.98
N LEU A 30 23.58 4.96 31.71
CA LEU A 30 22.46 4.57 30.87
C LEU A 30 21.95 3.22 31.36
N GLU A 31 20.87 3.26 32.14
CA GLU A 31 20.04 2.09 32.38
C GLU A 31 19.43 1.70 31.03
N SER A 32 19.87 0.58 30.46
CA SER A 32 19.27 0.02 29.26
C SER A 32 17.86 -0.45 29.60
N VAL A 33 16.87 0.40 29.36
CA VAL A 33 15.48 -0.03 29.29
C VAL A 33 15.36 -0.85 28.02
N GLU A 34 15.49 -2.18 28.16
CA GLU A 34 15.09 -3.10 27.10
C GLU A 34 13.58 -2.98 26.93
N LEU A 35 13.17 -2.30 25.87
CA LEU A 35 11.78 -2.26 25.45
C LEU A 35 11.45 -3.66 24.89
N SER A 36 10.97 -4.56 25.75
CA SER A 36 10.41 -5.83 25.31
C SER A 36 9.07 -5.54 24.63
N VAL A 37 9.11 -5.28 23.34
CA VAL A 37 7.92 -5.35 22.50
C VAL A 37 7.63 -6.83 22.34
N ASP A 38 6.58 -7.32 23.00
CA ASP A 38 5.98 -8.61 22.68
C ASP A 38 5.41 -8.51 21.26
N VAL A 39 6.27 -8.75 20.26
CA VAL A 39 5.85 -8.98 18.89
C VAL A 39 5.19 -10.35 18.91
N GLU A 40 3.89 -10.36 19.21
CA GLU A 40 3.04 -11.50 18.91
C GLU A 40 3.25 -11.79 17.43
N SER A 41 3.93 -12.91 17.17
CA SER A 41 4.42 -13.24 15.84
C SER A 41 3.22 -13.59 14.96
N ASP A 42 2.58 -12.58 14.40
CA ASP A 42 1.75 -12.78 13.23
C ASP A 42 2.71 -13.14 12.10
N SER A 43 2.90 -14.45 11.94
CA SER A 43 3.87 -15.13 11.07
C SER A 43 3.77 -14.78 9.58
N GLN A 44 2.93 -13.80 9.23
CA GLN A 44 2.71 -13.27 7.90
C GLN A 44 3.66 -12.10 7.56
N PHE A 45 4.31 -11.47 8.55
CA PHE A 45 5.12 -10.25 8.33
C PHE A 45 6.63 -10.47 8.18
N ILE A 46 7.17 -11.69 8.36
CA ILE A 46 8.63 -11.92 8.33
C ILE A 46 9.19 -11.91 6.89
N ARG A 47 8.34 -12.09 5.87
CA ARG A 47 8.73 -11.89 4.48
C ARG A 47 8.26 -10.50 4.07
N PRO A 48 9.13 -9.59 3.60
CA PRO A 48 8.64 -8.37 2.98
C PRO A 48 7.71 -8.76 1.84
N PHE A 49 6.52 -8.15 1.79
CA PHE A 49 5.62 -8.29 0.66
C PHE A 49 6.38 -7.91 -0.61
N GLU A 50 6.67 -8.88 -1.48
CA GLU A 50 7.47 -8.67 -2.70
C GLU A 50 6.68 -7.95 -3.82
N GLY A 51 5.52 -7.39 -3.51
CA GLY A 51 4.69 -6.63 -4.43
C GLY A 51 4.59 -5.15 -4.04
N THR A 52 4.13 -4.32 -4.97
CA THR A 52 3.59 -3.00 -4.61
C THR A 52 2.08 -3.13 -4.53
N LEU A 53 1.49 -2.81 -3.37
CA LEU A 53 0.05 -2.66 -3.24
C LEU A 53 -0.37 -1.47 -4.12
N GLN A 54 -1.16 -1.77 -5.14
CA GLN A 54 -1.60 -0.78 -6.11
C GLN A 54 -3.07 -0.99 -6.44
N THR A 55 -3.74 0.14 -6.62
CA THR A 55 -5.03 0.25 -7.28
C THR A 55 -4.78 0.72 -8.71
N LEU A 56 -5.30 -0.03 -9.69
CA LEU A 56 -5.14 0.33 -11.10
C LEU A 56 -6.31 1.17 -11.62
N ASN A 57 -7.53 0.87 -11.17
CA ASN A 57 -8.71 1.62 -11.55
C ASN A 57 -9.71 1.73 -10.38
N THR A 58 -10.68 2.63 -10.52
CA THR A 58 -11.74 2.86 -9.55
C THR A 58 -13.05 3.12 -10.28
N ALA A 59 -14.12 2.51 -9.79
CA ALA A 59 -15.49 2.87 -10.14
C ALA A 59 -16.13 3.64 -8.97
N PHE A 60 -17.20 4.36 -9.24
CA PHE A 60 -17.87 5.19 -8.24
C PHE A 60 -19.36 4.83 -8.15
N GLY A 61 -19.95 5.03 -6.98
CA GLY A 61 -21.38 4.82 -6.77
C GLY A 61 -21.81 5.19 -5.36
N ILE A 62 -22.88 4.54 -4.90
CA ILE A 62 -23.47 4.76 -3.58
C ILE A 62 -23.56 3.43 -2.84
N MET A 63 -23.16 3.41 -1.58
CA MET A 63 -23.38 2.30 -0.65
C MET A 63 -23.85 2.85 0.68
N ASP A 64 -24.93 2.29 1.24
CA ASP A 64 -25.50 2.70 2.53
C ASP A 64 -25.72 4.23 2.66
N GLY A 65 -26.05 4.88 1.55
CA GLY A 65 -26.25 6.33 1.47
C GLY A 65 -24.98 7.17 1.32
N ALA A 66 -23.78 6.59 1.46
CA ALA A 66 -22.52 7.27 1.27
C ALA A 66 -22.05 7.22 -0.20
N LYS A 67 -21.41 8.29 -0.68
CA LYS A 67 -20.64 8.25 -1.92
C LYS A 67 -19.44 7.34 -1.71
N ALA A 68 -19.28 6.35 -2.58
CA ALA A 68 -18.28 5.33 -2.44
C ALA A 68 -17.37 5.25 -3.68
N SER A 69 -16.08 5.02 -3.44
CA SER A 69 -15.19 4.45 -4.45
C SER A 69 -15.12 2.94 -4.28
N TYR A 70 -15.19 2.25 -5.41
CA TYR A 70 -14.99 0.81 -5.52
C TYR A 70 -13.65 0.60 -6.20
N THR A 71 -12.77 -0.15 -5.55
CA THR A 71 -11.41 -0.36 -6.03
C THR A 71 -10.93 -1.75 -5.69
N VAL A 72 -9.89 -2.21 -6.38
CA VAL A 72 -9.22 -3.46 -6.06
C VAL A 72 -7.76 -3.18 -5.76
N ALA A 73 -7.31 -3.65 -4.60
CA ALA A 73 -5.90 -3.74 -4.27
C ALA A 73 -5.33 -5.03 -4.89
N THR A 74 -4.23 -4.88 -5.62
CA THR A 74 -3.51 -6.01 -6.23
C THR A 74 -2.95 -6.93 -5.15
N GLY A 75 -3.18 -8.24 -5.28
CA GLY A 75 -2.55 -9.27 -4.45
C GLY A 75 -1.10 -9.54 -4.85
N ALA A 76 -0.38 -10.35 -4.08
CA ALA A 76 0.95 -10.84 -4.45
C ALA A 76 1.23 -12.25 -3.94
N GLY A 77 2.07 -12.98 -4.67
CA GLY A 77 2.36 -14.38 -4.37
C GLY A 77 1.08 -15.21 -4.37
N SER A 78 0.77 -15.83 -3.23
CA SER A 78 -0.46 -16.60 -3.01
C SER A 78 -1.63 -15.76 -2.46
N ALA A 79 -1.42 -14.48 -2.15
CA ALA A 79 -2.48 -13.63 -1.61
C ALA A 79 -3.42 -13.16 -2.73
N PRO A 80 -4.75 -13.27 -2.55
CA PRO A 80 -5.70 -12.80 -3.54
C PRO A 80 -5.72 -11.27 -3.62
N ALA A 81 -6.29 -10.76 -4.71
CA ALA A 81 -6.67 -9.36 -4.81
C ALA A 81 -7.79 -9.06 -3.80
N ILE A 82 -7.82 -7.85 -3.25
CA ILE A 82 -8.83 -7.43 -2.28
C ILE A 82 -9.72 -6.37 -2.92
N PHE A 83 -11.02 -6.64 -3.01
CA PHE A 83 -12.02 -5.62 -3.34
C PHE A 83 -12.25 -4.74 -2.12
N ASN A 84 -12.26 -3.43 -2.33
CA ASN A 84 -12.40 -2.42 -1.28
C ASN A 84 -13.49 -1.42 -1.66
N VAL A 85 -14.22 -0.98 -0.66
CA VAL A 85 -15.18 0.12 -0.76
C VAL A 85 -14.83 1.17 0.26
N VAL A 86 -14.54 2.37 -0.22
CA VAL A 86 -14.12 3.50 0.60
C VAL A 86 -15.18 4.58 0.55
N ASN A 87 -15.59 5.08 1.72
CA ASN A 87 -16.43 6.25 1.82
C ASN A 87 -15.63 7.47 1.34
N LEU A 88 -16.11 8.16 0.31
CA LEU A 88 -15.41 9.29 -0.30
C LEU A 88 -15.43 10.56 0.55
N GLU A 89 -16.35 10.68 1.50
CA GLU A 89 -16.46 11.86 2.37
C GLU A 89 -15.58 11.71 3.61
N THR A 90 -15.51 10.51 4.20
CA THR A 90 -14.72 10.25 5.43
C THR A 90 -13.35 9.63 5.15
N GLY A 91 -13.17 8.98 4.00
CA GLY A 91 -11.98 8.18 3.69
C GLY A 91 -11.97 6.80 4.36
N GLU A 92 -13.03 6.42 5.07
CA GLU A 92 -13.10 5.15 5.78
C GLU A 92 -13.34 3.97 4.84
N LEU A 93 -12.66 2.84 5.10
CA LEU A 93 -12.95 1.57 4.46
C LEU A 93 -14.25 0.99 5.06
N ILE A 94 -15.32 0.97 4.28
CA ILE A 94 -16.66 0.56 4.74
C ILE A 94 -17.04 -0.87 4.32
N TYR A 95 -16.29 -1.46 3.38
CA TYR A 95 -16.40 -2.87 3.00
C TYR A 95 -15.11 -3.35 2.35
N TYR A 96 -14.76 -4.62 2.57
CA TYR A 96 -13.72 -5.29 1.81
C TYR A 96 -14.01 -6.79 1.72
N GLU A 97 -13.53 -7.43 0.65
CA GLU A 97 -13.61 -8.87 0.49
C GLU A 97 -12.48 -9.40 -0.41
N ALA A 98 -11.96 -10.58 -0.09
CA ALA A 98 -10.97 -11.25 -0.91
C ALA A 98 -11.60 -11.80 -2.19
N MET A 99 -10.96 -11.53 -3.33
CA MET A 99 -11.34 -12.08 -4.62
C MET A 99 -10.61 -13.39 -4.88
N GLU A 100 -11.07 -14.47 -4.25
CA GLU A 100 -10.40 -15.78 -4.33
C GLU A 100 -10.15 -16.23 -5.78
N GLY A 101 -8.89 -16.57 -6.07
CA GLY A 101 -8.42 -16.93 -7.41
C GLY A 101 -8.09 -15.76 -8.34
N ALA A 102 -8.39 -14.51 -7.96
CA ALA A 102 -7.91 -13.31 -8.64
C ALA A 102 -6.70 -12.70 -7.91
N VAL A 103 -5.76 -12.15 -8.66
CA VAL A 103 -4.54 -11.49 -8.16
C VAL A 103 -4.48 -10.03 -8.62
N ARG A 104 -5.08 -9.70 -9.78
CA ARG A 104 -5.13 -8.34 -10.33
C ARG A 104 -6.53 -8.03 -10.87
N ALA A 105 -6.93 -6.77 -10.80
CA ALA A 105 -8.07 -6.24 -11.55
C ALA A 105 -7.59 -5.18 -12.53
N TRP A 106 -8.10 -5.22 -13.76
CA TRP A 106 -7.74 -4.27 -14.82
C TRP A 106 -8.76 -3.14 -14.96
N ASP A 107 -10.03 -3.44 -14.73
CA ASP A 107 -11.09 -2.46 -14.96
C ASP A 107 -12.30 -2.70 -14.05
N LEU A 108 -13.00 -1.61 -13.75
CA LEU A 108 -14.21 -1.60 -12.93
C LEU A 108 -15.22 -0.65 -13.56
N VAL A 109 -16.48 -1.06 -13.62
CA VAL A 109 -17.57 -0.20 -14.10
C VAL A 109 -18.82 -0.36 -13.24
N THR A 110 -19.43 0.74 -12.85
CA THR A 110 -20.74 0.76 -12.19
C THR A 110 -21.84 0.89 -13.24
N ASN A 111 -22.82 -0.01 -13.22
CA ASN A 111 -23.98 0.09 -14.11
C ASN A 111 -25.03 1.11 -13.58
N ASN A 112 -26.10 1.33 -14.34
CA ASN A 112 -27.18 2.24 -13.95
C ASN A 112 -28.04 1.76 -12.75
N LYS A 113 -27.89 0.50 -12.33
CA LYS A 113 -28.53 -0.07 -11.14
C LYS A 113 -27.64 0.03 -9.89
N GLY A 114 -26.38 0.43 -10.05
CA GLY A 114 -25.39 0.49 -8.97
C GLY A 114 -24.56 -0.78 -8.79
N ASP A 115 -24.78 -1.85 -9.57
CA ASP A 115 -23.89 -3.01 -9.54
C ASP A 115 -22.53 -2.63 -10.11
N VAL A 116 -21.46 -3.13 -9.50
CA VAL A 116 -20.09 -2.91 -9.96
C VAL A 116 -19.60 -4.20 -10.63
N PHE A 117 -19.18 -4.10 -11.88
CA PHE A 117 -18.54 -5.19 -12.59
C PHE A 117 -17.03 -5.00 -12.59
N ILE A 118 -16.30 -6.06 -12.27
CA ILE A 118 -14.85 -6.04 -12.14
C ILE A 118 -14.26 -7.08 -13.08
N GLY A 119 -13.41 -6.63 -13.99
CA GLY A 119 -12.57 -7.52 -14.76
C GLY A 119 -11.28 -7.83 -14.01
N ALA A 120 -10.99 -9.11 -13.80
CA ALA A 120 -9.85 -9.56 -13.01
C ALA A 120 -9.11 -10.78 -13.58
N SER A 121 -7.81 -10.91 -13.30
CA SER A 121 -7.02 -12.11 -13.57
C SER A 121 -6.43 -12.71 -12.32
N GLY A 122 -6.22 -14.02 -12.41
CA GLY A 122 -5.21 -14.75 -11.66
C GLY A 122 -4.73 -15.90 -12.54
N ASN A 123 -5.16 -17.12 -12.20
CA ASN A 123 -4.91 -18.30 -13.03
C ASN A 123 -5.66 -18.28 -14.38
N SER A 124 -6.77 -17.55 -14.44
CA SER A 124 -7.57 -17.31 -15.65
C SER A 124 -8.18 -15.91 -15.60
N ALA A 125 -8.71 -15.45 -16.75
CA ALA A 125 -9.55 -14.26 -16.80
C ALA A 125 -10.90 -14.53 -16.12
N GLN A 126 -11.37 -13.57 -15.34
CA GLN A 126 -12.56 -13.67 -14.51
C GLN A 126 -13.38 -12.39 -14.59
N LEU A 127 -14.70 -12.53 -14.54
CA LEU A 127 -15.63 -11.44 -14.36
C LEU A 127 -16.26 -11.55 -12.97
N TRP A 128 -16.25 -10.46 -12.23
CA TRP A 128 -16.86 -10.38 -10.91
C TRP A 128 -17.97 -9.33 -10.91
N ARG A 129 -18.93 -9.49 -10.01
CA ARG A 129 -19.97 -8.50 -9.74
C ARG A 129 -20.08 -8.25 -8.25
N PHE A 130 -20.15 -6.99 -7.89
CA PHE A 130 -20.50 -6.54 -6.56
C PHE A 130 -21.86 -5.86 -6.57
N ASP A 131 -22.76 -6.29 -5.67
CA ASP A 131 -24.06 -5.67 -5.41
C ASP A 131 -23.95 -4.86 -4.11
N PRO A 132 -23.90 -3.51 -4.17
CA PRO A 132 -23.76 -2.69 -2.97
C PRO A 132 -24.96 -2.78 -2.02
N GLY A 133 -26.16 -3.00 -2.54
CA GLY A 133 -27.37 -3.10 -1.73
C GLY A 133 -27.45 -4.39 -0.93
N LYS A 134 -26.79 -5.46 -1.42
CA LYS A 134 -26.69 -6.74 -0.70
C LYS A 134 -25.34 -6.98 -0.03
N LYS A 135 -24.35 -6.10 -0.25
CA LYS A 135 -22.96 -6.30 0.17
C LYS A 135 -22.46 -7.68 -0.21
N LYS A 136 -22.63 -8.03 -1.50
CA LYS A 136 -22.27 -9.35 -2.04
C LYS A 136 -21.32 -9.19 -3.20
N LEU A 137 -20.11 -9.75 -3.07
CA LEU A 137 -19.17 -9.94 -4.17
C LEU A 137 -19.32 -11.36 -4.73
N GLU A 138 -19.38 -11.49 -6.05
CA GLU A 138 -19.64 -12.77 -6.71
C GLU A 138 -18.77 -12.93 -7.94
N ASN A 139 -18.09 -14.08 -8.04
CA ASN A 139 -17.38 -14.48 -9.25
C ASN A 139 -18.39 -15.03 -10.26
N LEU A 140 -18.56 -14.33 -11.39
CA LEU A 140 -19.45 -14.72 -12.48
C LEU A 140 -18.79 -15.71 -13.46
N GLY A 141 -17.51 -16.03 -13.26
CA GLY A 141 -16.76 -17.01 -14.02
C GLY A 141 -15.90 -16.40 -15.14
N VAL A 142 -15.57 -17.23 -16.13
CA VAL A 142 -14.70 -16.85 -17.25
C VAL A 142 -15.53 -16.11 -18.30
N PRO A 143 -15.13 -14.89 -18.73
CA PRO A 143 -15.81 -14.18 -19.82
C PRO A 143 -15.85 -15.01 -21.11
N ILE A 144 -16.97 -14.98 -21.82
CA ILE A 144 -17.07 -15.59 -23.15
C ILE A 144 -16.11 -14.92 -24.13
N LYS A 145 -15.51 -15.71 -25.01
CA LYS A 145 -14.63 -15.20 -26.05
C LYS A 145 -15.44 -14.27 -26.97
N GLY A 146 -14.98 -13.05 -27.17
CA GLY A 146 -15.52 -12.17 -28.21
C GLY A 146 -15.37 -12.82 -29.58
N MET A 147 -16.42 -12.78 -30.41
CA MET A 147 -16.40 -13.22 -31.80
C MET A 147 -15.74 -12.17 -32.70
#